data_AF-A0A352L6I2-F1
#
_entry.id   AF-A0A352L6I2-F1
#
_cell.length_a   1.000
_cell.length_b   1.000
_cell.length_c   1.000
_cell.angle_alpha   90.00
_cell.angle_beta   90.00
_cell.angle_gamma   90.00
#
_symmetry.space_group_name_H-M   'P 1'
#
loop_
_entity.id
_entity.type
_entity.pdbx_description
1 polymer ?
#
loop_
_entity_poly.entity_id
_entity_poly.type
_entity_poly.pdbx_seq_one_letter_code
_entity_poly.pdbx_strand_id
1 'polypeptide(L)' 'LRVVDLWSDFTGADGQLRGELYAGDRIHLSEAGYGVYARRLQPLVTAGVKGDFR' A
#
# COMPACT_ATOMS: atom_id res chain seq x y z
N LEU A 1 15.33 -10.08 4.81
CA LEU A 1 14.60 -8.83 4.49
C LEU A 1 13.13 -9.18 4.26
N ARG A 2 12.19 -8.41 4.83
CA ARG A 2 10.76 -8.51 4.50
C ARG A 2 10.41 -7.30 3.65
N VAL A 3 9.70 -7.50 2.54
CA VAL A 3 9.35 -6.44 1.59
C VAL A 3 7.84 -6.45 1.38
N VAL A 4 7.24 -5.27 1.41
CA VAL A 4 5.85 -5.06 1.00
C VAL A 4 5.89 -4.44 -0.38
N ASP A 5 5.68 -5.26 -1.40
CA ASP A 5 5.51 -4.76 -2.76
C ASP A 5 4.06 -4.34 -2.95
N LEU A 6 3.88 -3.06 -3.27
CA LEU A 6 2.60 -2.40 -3.47
C LEU A 6 2.39 -1.99 -4.93
N TRP A 7 3.36 -2.25 -5.83
CA TRP A 7 3.37 -1.69 -7.17
C TRP A 7 2.05 -1.94 -7.91
N SER A 8 1.62 -3.20 -8.01
CA SER A 8 0.39 -3.57 -8.72
C SER A 8 -0.89 -3.06 -8.06
N ASP A 9 -0.85 -2.72 -6.76
CA ASP A 9 -2.00 -2.13 -6.07
C ASP A 9 -2.18 -0.66 -6.45
N PHE A 10 -1.10 0.05 -6.78
CA PHE A 10 -1.08 1.48 -7.05
C PHE A 10 -0.89 1.85 -8.53
N THR A 11 -0.54 0.88 -9.37
CA THR A 11 -0.45 1.06 -10.82
C THR A 11 -1.45 0.20 -11.58
N GLY A 12 -1.81 0.64 -12.78
CA GLY A 12 -2.45 -0.17 -13.80
C GLY A 12 -1.48 -1.18 -14.42
N ALA A 13 -2.02 -2.04 -15.29
CA ALA A 13 -1.22 -3.02 -16.04
C ALA A 13 -0.23 -2.37 -17.03
N ASP A 14 -0.50 -1.12 -17.42
CA ASP A 14 0.34 -0.26 -18.24
C ASP A 14 1.40 0.51 -17.43
N GLY A 15 1.47 0.28 -16.11
CA GLY A 15 2.39 0.98 -15.21
C GLY A 15 1.99 2.42 -14.89
N GLN A 16 0.84 2.90 -15.39
CA GLN A 16 0.34 4.22 -15.00
C GLN A 16 -0.22 4.19 -13.60
N LEU A 17 -0.10 5.31 -12.88
CA LEU A 17 -0.67 5.45 -11.55
C LEU A 17 -2.21 5.32 -11.62
N ARG A 18 -2.78 4.56 -10.69
CA ARG A 18 -4.22 4.57 -10.41
C ARG A 18 -4.59 5.89 -9.75
N GLY A 19 -4.90 6.89 -10.56
CA GLY A 19 -5.01 8.29 -10.13
C GLY A 19 -5.97 8.51 -8.96
N GLU A 20 -7.02 7.69 -8.84
CA GLU A 20 -7.99 7.72 -7.75
C GLU A 20 -7.38 7.42 -6.36
N LEU A 21 -6.23 6.74 -6.33
CA LEU A 21 -5.51 6.42 -5.10
C LEU A 21 -4.58 7.55 -4.64
N TYR A 22 -4.47 8.62 -5.41
CA TYR A 22 -3.60 9.76 -5.13
C TYR A 22 -4.38 11.07 -4.99
N ALA A 23 -3.78 12.03 -4.29
CA ALA A 23 -4.15 13.43 -4.39
C ALA A 23 -3.79 13.97 -5.80
N GLY A 24 -4.26 15.18 -6.13
CA GLY A 24 -4.08 15.77 -7.46
C GLY A 24 -2.62 15.89 -7.93
N ASP A 25 -1.64 15.85 -7.00
CA ASP A 25 -0.21 15.91 -7.29
C ASP A 25 0.42 14.55 -7.66
N ARG A 26 -0.33 13.45 -7.56
CA ARG A 26 0.15 12.08 -7.82
C ARG A 26 1.33 11.63 -6.94
N ILE A 27 1.53 12.26 -5.79
CA ILE A 27 2.55 11.90 -4.80
C ILE A 27 1.88 11.46 -3.51
N HIS A 28 0.97 12.29 -2.99
CA HIS A 28 0.27 11.97 -1.75
C HIS A 28 -0.88 11.00 -2.02
N LEU A 29 -1.16 10.12 -1.06
CA LEU A 29 -2.30 9.22 -1.18
C LEU A 29 -3.61 9.94 -0.88
N SER A 30 -4.65 9.59 -1.63
CA SER A 30 -6.03 9.91 -1.24
C SER A 30 -6.48 9.04 -0.07
N GLU A 31 -7.66 9.29 0.48
CA GLU A 31 -8.27 8.39 1.48
C GLU A 31 -8.37 6.95 0.96
N ALA A 32 -8.79 6.77 -0.31
CA ALA A 32 -8.85 5.46 -0.94
C ALA A 32 -7.46 4.82 -1.06
N GLY A 33 -6.43 5.60 -1.39
CA GLY A 33 -5.03 5.14 -1.42
C GLY A 33 -4.53 4.67 -0.05
N TYR A 34 -4.79 5.44 1.00
CA TYR A 34 -4.48 5.02 2.37
C TYR A 34 -5.25 3.76 2.78
N GLY A 35 -6.50 3.59 2.31
CA GLY A 35 -7.26 2.35 2.53
C GLY A 35 -6.60 1.11 1.90
N VAL A 36 -6.05 1.23 0.69
CA VAL A 36 -5.26 0.16 0.05
C VAL A 36 -3.99 -0.12 0.85
N TYR A 37 -3.24 0.93 1.17
CA TYR A 37 -1.99 0.82 1.93
C TYR A 37 -2.20 0.13 3.29
N ALA A 38 -3.20 0.57 4.05
CA ALA A 38 -3.53 0.02 5.36
C ALA A 38 -3.89 -1.47 5.30
N ARG A 39 -4.72 -1.88 4.33
CA ARG A 39 -5.08 -3.30 4.15
C ARG A 39 -3.87 -4.19 3.89
N ARG A 40 -2.89 -3.71 3.11
CA ARG A 40 -1.66 -4.47 2.82
C ARG A 40 -0.70 -4.50 4.02
N LEU A 41 -0.61 -3.40 4.77
CA LEU A 41 0.34 -3.26 5.87
C LEU A 41 -0.15 -3.91 7.19
N GLN A 42 -1.45 -3.86 7.47
CA GLN A 42 -2.04 -4.30 8.74
C GLN A 42 -1.65 -5.73 9.17
N PRO A 43 -1.67 -6.78 8.30
CA PRO A 43 -1.29 -8.13 8.74
C PRO A 43 0.17 -8.19 9.19
N LEU A 44 1.06 -7.41 8.56
CA LEU A 44 2.48 -7.36 8.91
C LEU A 44 2.67 -6.62 10.23
N VAL A 45 2.06 -5.44 10.40
CA VAL A 45 2.12 -4.74 11.68
C VAL A 45 1.58 -5.61 12.81
N THR A 46 0.48 -6.32 12.58
CA THR A 46 -0.12 -7.23 13.56
C THR A 46 0.84 -8.36 13.95
N ALA A 47 1.41 -9.05 12.97
CA ALA A 47 2.37 -10.13 13.22
C ALA A 47 3.65 -9.61 13.91
N GLY A 48 4.11 -8.40 13.56
CA GLY A 48 5.26 -7.78 14.21
C GLY A 48 5.02 -7.42 15.66
N VAL A 49 3.87 -6.81 15.96
CA VAL A 49 3.49 -6.46 17.34
C VAL A 49 3.31 -7.71 18.20
N LYS A 50 2.78 -8.80 17.64
CA LYS A 50 2.61 -10.08 18.34
C LYS A 50 3.90 -10.88 18.49
N GLY A 51 4.95 -10.53 17.74
CA GLY A 51 6.20 -11.31 17.69
C GLY A 51 6.10 -12.58 16.84
N ASP A 52 5.08 -12.66 15.98
CA ASP A 52 4.79 -13.80 15.09
C ASP A 52 5.72 -13.82 13.86
N PHE A 53 6.69 -12.91 13.79
CA PHE A 53 7.68 -12.85 12.71
C PHE A 53 8.86 -13.81 12.86
N ARG A 54 8.94 -14.52 13.99
CA ARG A 54 10.01 -15.46 14.33
C ARG A 54 10.10 -16.63 13.36
#